data_AF-A0ABD6C4X3-F1
#
_entry.id   AF-A0ABD6C4X3-F1
#
_cell.length_a   1.000
_cell.length_b   1.000
_cell.length_c   1.000
_cell.angle_alpha   90.00
_cell.angle_beta   90.00
_cell.angle_gamma   90.00
#
_symmetry.space_group_name_H-M   'P 1'
#
loop_
_entity.id
_entity.type
_entity.pdbx_description
1 polymer ?
#
loop_
_entity_poly.entity_id
_entity_poly.type
_entity_poly.pdbx_seq_one_letter_code
_entity_poly.pdbx_strand_id
1 'polypeptide(L)'
;MQSSRTEIDDPMQPSKPSLRTIAIFGLLVVGVVGSFAFHAAVTDMDVTYTATAVQPGEEPSRVAFASGQIVDLDERLEDKSASIRQPVEHAAANGSFAGTVPPELHITLDDLETRYVVYEGAYYRWNLTVSDETTFVSIEMAQVTATTVLDSVATAYDAAPPKAKSAIQSGSVTGWNVERGIYRQGQTYYAVAPRSETAIAGKIISGFLGYALTPVGRGYVAVALGLLAYRYRNPLIDRPLTVQRSLSVAAMAVPVAFIGTLVFESGSWSRFVTGPMSALVVASGVVAGVLVHQRRWLALLGFTGLVAALVVGASVLALGVIGGLLGGLAVFVGLLTGVIPLGYGIAFGAHRSRKTNGDA
;
A
#
# COMPACT_ATOMS: atom_id res chain seq x y z
N MET A 1 9.90 -71.13 -40.73
CA MET A 1 10.28 -70.04 -41.66
C MET A 1 9.30 -68.90 -41.46
N GLN A 2 9.81 -67.72 -41.05
CA GLN A 2 9.21 -66.37 -41.10
C GLN A 2 7.86 -66.13 -40.41
N SER A 3 7.61 -65.00 -39.75
CA SER A 3 8.45 -63.92 -39.26
C SER A 3 7.57 -63.18 -38.26
N SER A 4 8.10 -62.99 -37.06
CA SER A 4 7.63 -62.06 -36.05
C SER A 4 7.43 -60.68 -36.68
N ARG A 5 6.27 -60.07 -36.47
CA ARG A 5 6.11 -58.62 -36.57
C ARG A 5 5.53 -58.15 -35.25
N THR A 6 6.44 -57.97 -34.30
CA THR A 6 6.31 -57.07 -33.16
C THR A 6 5.79 -55.73 -33.66
N GLU A 7 4.53 -55.45 -33.36
CA GLU A 7 3.96 -54.12 -33.43
C GLU A 7 4.71 -53.28 -32.39
N ILE A 8 5.49 -52.35 -32.91
CA ILE A 8 6.35 -51.46 -32.14
C ILE A 8 5.42 -50.54 -31.35
N ASP A 9 5.56 -50.59 -30.02
CA ASP A 9 5.08 -49.56 -29.09
C ASP A 9 5.39 -48.19 -29.69
N ASP A 10 4.35 -47.50 -30.17
CA ASP A 10 4.42 -46.09 -30.48
C ASP A 10 4.54 -45.37 -29.12
N PRO A 11 5.69 -44.74 -28.78
CA PRO A 11 5.80 -44.05 -27.52
C PRO A 11 4.79 -42.91 -27.55
N MET A 12 3.73 -43.05 -26.74
CA MET A 12 2.72 -42.01 -26.51
C MET A 12 3.44 -40.66 -26.36
N GLN A 13 3.44 -39.87 -27.44
CA GLN A 13 4.00 -38.52 -27.37
C GLN A 13 3.21 -37.79 -26.27
N PRO A 14 3.89 -37.19 -25.28
CA PRO A 14 3.20 -36.45 -24.23
C PRO A 14 2.35 -35.39 -24.91
N SER A 15 1.04 -35.52 -24.78
CA SER A 15 0.07 -34.62 -25.39
C SER A 15 0.40 -33.20 -24.92
N LYS A 16 0.71 -32.30 -25.87
CA LYS A 16 1.04 -30.90 -25.55
C LYS A 16 -0.09 -30.33 -24.69
N PRO A 17 0.22 -29.76 -23.51
CA PRO A 17 -0.83 -29.22 -22.65
C PRO A 17 -1.61 -28.14 -23.41
N SER A 18 -2.92 -28.29 -23.44
CA SER A 18 -3.85 -27.32 -24.03
C SER A 18 -3.51 -25.90 -23.55
N LEU A 19 -3.62 -24.90 -24.43
CA LEU A 19 -3.39 -23.48 -24.10
C LEU A 19 -4.14 -23.03 -22.83
N ARG A 20 -5.34 -23.58 -22.61
CA ARG A 20 -6.14 -23.34 -21.39
C ARG A 20 -5.48 -23.88 -20.12
N THR A 21 -4.76 -24.99 -20.20
CA THR A 21 -4.01 -25.57 -19.07
C THR A 21 -2.82 -24.68 -18.74
N ILE A 22 -2.09 -24.25 -19.77
CA ILE A 22 -0.96 -23.32 -19.62
C ILE A 22 -1.41 -22.01 -18.97
N ALA A 23 -2.56 -21.46 -19.39
CA ALA A 23 -3.14 -20.27 -18.78
C ALA A 23 -3.42 -20.47 -17.28
N ILE A 24 -4.08 -21.57 -16.90
CA ILE A 24 -4.38 -21.86 -15.48
C ILE A 24 -3.09 -22.01 -14.66
N PHE A 25 -2.06 -22.67 -15.19
CA PHE A 25 -0.74 -22.75 -14.54
C PHE A 25 -0.06 -21.38 -14.43
N GLY A 26 -0.16 -20.53 -15.47
CA GLY A 26 0.31 -19.16 -15.42
C GLY A 26 -0.37 -18.35 -14.31
N LEU A 27 -1.70 -18.47 -14.18
CA LEU A 27 -2.45 -17.85 -13.09
C LEU A 27 -2.00 -18.36 -11.71
N LEU A 28 -1.75 -19.67 -11.59
CA LEU A 28 -1.24 -20.26 -10.35
C LEU A 28 0.13 -19.70 -9.99
N VAL A 29 1.07 -19.64 -10.94
CA VAL A 29 2.42 -19.10 -10.72
C VAL A 29 2.36 -17.63 -10.31
N VAL A 30 1.60 -16.80 -11.04
CA VAL A 30 1.41 -15.38 -10.71
C VAL A 30 0.75 -15.24 -9.33
N GLY A 31 -0.24 -16.08 -9.01
CA GLY A 31 -0.90 -16.09 -7.72
C GLY A 31 0.03 -16.45 -6.56
N VAL A 32 0.87 -17.47 -6.75
CA VAL A 32 1.87 -17.88 -5.75
C VAL A 32 2.88 -16.75 -5.52
N VAL A 33 3.48 -16.20 -6.58
CA VAL A 33 4.42 -15.07 -6.47
C VAL A 33 3.76 -13.86 -5.79
N GLY A 34 2.54 -13.51 -6.20
CA GLY A 34 1.77 -12.42 -5.61
C GLY A 34 1.44 -12.64 -4.13
N SER A 35 1.26 -13.89 -3.69
CA SER A 35 1.00 -14.23 -2.29
C SER A 35 2.19 -13.93 -1.35
N PHE A 36 3.38 -13.73 -1.92
CA PHE A 36 4.60 -13.36 -1.18
C PHE A 36 4.95 -11.87 -1.32
N ALA A 37 4.16 -11.08 -2.05
CA ALA A 37 4.49 -9.69 -2.35
C ALA A 37 4.67 -8.83 -1.07
N PHE A 38 3.86 -9.03 -0.02
CA PHE A 38 4.04 -8.32 1.25
C PHE A 38 5.33 -8.72 1.97
N HIS A 39 5.70 -10.00 1.95
CA HIS A 39 6.94 -10.46 2.60
C HIS A 39 8.17 -9.92 1.89
N ALA A 40 8.17 -9.97 0.55
CA ALA A 40 9.21 -9.36 -0.26
C ALA A 40 9.28 -7.83 -0.04
N ALA A 41 8.13 -7.16 0.07
CA ALA A 41 8.09 -5.74 0.36
C ALA A 41 8.64 -5.42 1.75
N VAL A 42 8.22 -6.14 2.80
CA VAL A 42 8.64 -5.92 4.20
C VAL A 42 10.13 -6.19 4.39
N THR A 43 10.66 -7.24 3.77
CA THR A 43 12.12 -7.50 3.81
C THR A 43 12.91 -6.40 3.11
N ASP A 44 12.28 -5.69 2.17
CA ASP A 44 12.87 -4.54 1.50
C ASP A 44 12.57 -3.21 2.21
N MET A 45 11.72 -3.14 3.25
CA MET A 45 11.31 -1.88 3.92
C MET A 45 12.41 -1.19 4.75
N ASP A 46 13.58 -1.80 4.87
CA ASP A 46 14.70 -1.21 5.58
C ASP A 46 15.20 0.06 4.87
N VAL A 47 15.21 1.16 5.61
CA VAL A 47 15.71 2.46 5.15
C VAL A 47 17.11 2.67 5.71
N THR A 48 18.02 3.18 4.89
CA THR A 48 19.36 3.57 5.35
C THR A 48 19.30 4.97 5.92
N TYR A 49 19.74 5.09 7.16
CA TYR A 49 19.88 6.34 7.89
C TYR A 49 21.35 6.67 8.04
N THR A 50 21.67 7.95 7.91
CA THR A 50 23.03 8.47 8.03
C THR A 50 23.08 9.42 9.21
N ALA A 51 24.13 9.30 10.03
CA ALA A 51 24.42 10.28 11.06
C ALA A 51 25.45 11.27 10.51
N THR A 52 25.01 12.48 10.23
CA THR A 52 25.88 13.53 9.68
C THR A 52 26.20 14.52 10.78
N ALA A 53 27.48 14.82 11.00
CA ALA A 53 27.87 15.89 11.90
C ALA A 53 27.36 17.23 11.36
N VAL A 54 26.78 18.04 12.23
CA VAL A 54 26.25 19.37 11.90
C VAL A 54 26.97 20.39 12.75
N GLN A 55 27.55 21.40 12.09
CA GLN A 55 28.08 22.57 12.77
C GLN A 55 27.01 23.67 12.87
N PRO A 56 26.98 24.45 13.96
CA PRO A 56 26.11 25.60 14.04
C PRO A 56 26.42 26.58 12.90
N GLY A 57 25.43 26.83 12.03
CA GLY A 57 25.56 27.68 10.84
C GLY A 57 25.70 26.91 9.52
N GLU A 58 25.79 25.58 9.57
CA GLU A 58 25.78 24.72 8.38
C GLU A 58 24.33 24.31 8.03
N GLU A 59 23.90 24.63 6.80
CA GLU A 59 22.68 24.20 6.10
C GLU A 59 21.44 23.89 6.99
N PRO A 60 20.68 24.92 7.41
CA PRO A 60 19.53 24.76 8.31
C PRO A 60 18.42 23.82 7.85
N SER A 61 18.19 23.72 6.54
CA SER A 61 17.24 22.78 5.94
C SER A 61 17.57 21.33 6.28
N ARG A 62 18.85 20.96 6.37
CA ARG A 62 19.27 19.61 6.78
C ARG A 62 18.87 19.28 8.22
N VAL A 63 18.95 20.27 9.10
CA VAL A 63 18.56 20.13 10.52
C VAL A 63 17.04 20.05 10.65
N ALA A 64 16.31 20.86 9.87
CA ALA A 64 14.86 20.77 9.77
C ALA A 64 14.44 19.38 9.27
N PHE A 65 15.06 18.87 8.21
CA PHE A 65 14.78 17.54 7.68
C PHE A 65 14.99 16.40 8.70
N ALA A 66 16.03 16.52 9.53
CA ALA A 66 16.31 15.51 10.56
C ALA A 66 15.43 15.65 11.80
N SER A 67 14.86 16.84 12.05
CA SER A 67 14.12 17.14 13.28
C SER A 67 12.61 17.20 13.04
N GLY A 68 11.84 16.35 13.73
CA GLY A 68 10.38 16.50 13.76
C GLY A 68 9.87 17.75 14.49
N GLN A 69 10.76 18.58 15.05
CA GLN A 69 10.43 19.76 15.84
C GLN A 69 10.77 21.08 15.14
N ILE A 70 11.26 21.02 13.90
CA ILE A 70 11.61 22.18 13.10
C ILE A 70 11.00 21.97 11.72
N VAL A 71 10.30 22.97 11.20
CA VAL A 71 9.71 22.89 9.85
C VAL A 71 10.53 23.72 8.87
N ASP A 72 10.79 23.17 7.70
CA ASP A 72 11.35 23.90 6.56
C ASP A 72 10.20 24.58 5.79
N LEU A 73 10.11 25.91 5.91
CA LEU A 73 9.10 26.70 5.20
C LEU A 73 9.46 26.88 3.72
N ASP A 74 10.74 26.82 3.34
CA ASP A 74 11.14 26.92 1.93
C ASP A 74 10.61 25.72 1.15
N GLU A 75 10.80 24.51 1.70
CA GLU A 75 10.28 23.26 1.11
C GLU A 75 8.73 23.27 1.09
N ARG A 76 8.10 23.64 2.20
CA ARG A 76 6.63 23.61 2.31
C ARG A 76 5.93 24.64 1.41
N LEU A 77 6.64 25.71 1.04
CA LEU A 77 6.13 26.77 0.17
C LEU A 77 6.67 26.69 -1.27
N GLU A 78 7.48 25.68 -1.61
CA GLU A 78 8.22 25.60 -2.89
C GLU A 78 7.29 25.77 -4.12
N ASP A 79 6.16 25.06 -4.12
CA ASP A 79 5.17 25.09 -5.22
C ASP A 79 4.20 26.28 -5.16
N LYS A 80 4.37 27.21 -4.20
CA LYS A 80 3.44 28.32 -4.00
C LYS A 80 3.88 29.56 -4.80
N SER A 81 2.90 30.24 -5.38
CA SER A 81 3.14 31.52 -6.06
C SER A 81 3.67 32.58 -5.08
N ALA A 82 4.40 33.58 -5.58
CA ALA A 82 4.91 34.68 -4.76
C ALA A 82 3.80 35.38 -3.96
N SER A 83 2.60 35.55 -4.54
CA SER A 83 1.47 36.15 -3.84
C SER A 83 0.98 35.33 -2.63
N ILE A 84 1.13 34.01 -2.66
CA ILE A 84 0.79 33.12 -1.54
C ILE A 84 1.90 33.16 -0.49
N ARG A 85 3.16 33.33 -0.88
CA ARG A 85 4.32 33.37 0.04
C ARG A 85 4.50 34.71 0.73
N GLN A 86 3.99 35.79 0.13
CA GLN A 86 4.15 37.18 0.60
C GLN A 86 3.89 37.39 2.11
N PRO A 87 2.86 36.79 2.76
CA PRO A 87 2.66 36.95 4.19
C PRO A 87 3.81 36.40 5.05
N VAL A 88 4.40 35.27 4.64
CA VAL A 88 5.56 34.66 5.31
C VAL A 88 6.82 35.47 5.04
N GLU A 89 7.03 35.90 3.79
CA GLU A 89 8.12 36.82 3.42
C GLU A 89 8.08 38.10 4.26
N HIS A 90 6.88 38.68 4.45
CA HIS A 90 6.68 39.87 5.26
C HIS A 90 7.00 39.64 6.73
N ALA A 91 6.55 38.50 7.29
CA ALA A 91 6.87 38.14 8.66
C ALA A 91 8.36 37.89 8.87
N ALA A 92 9.04 37.22 7.93
CA ALA A 92 10.47 36.98 8.00
C ALA A 92 11.29 38.28 7.94
N ALA A 93 10.86 39.24 7.11
CA ALA A 93 11.54 40.53 6.95
C ALA A 93 11.26 41.51 8.10
N ASN A 94 10.01 41.58 8.59
CA ASN A 94 9.57 42.60 9.54
C ASN A 94 9.36 42.07 10.97
N GLY A 95 9.49 40.76 11.17
CA GLY A 95 9.29 40.07 12.45
C GLY A 95 7.86 39.59 12.69
N SER A 96 6.87 40.13 11.97
CA SER A 96 5.48 39.66 12.06
C SER A 96 4.64 40.03 10.84
N PHE A 97 3.53 39.31 10.69
CA PHE A 97 2.44 39.61 9.76
C PHE A 97 1.11 39.31 10.45
N ALA A 98 0.11 40.16 10.29
CA ALA A 98 -1.25 39.88 10.76
C ALA A 98 -2.26 40.33 9.71
N GLY A 99 -3.09 39.41 9.24
CA GLY A 99 -4.06 39.71 8.19
C GLY A 99 -4.76 38.50 7.61
N THR A 100 -5.73 38.76 6.75
CA THR A 100 -6.42 37.73 5.97
C THR A 100 -5.49 37.25 4.85
N VAL A 101 -5.32 35.93 4.76
CA VAL A 101 -4.49 35.29 3.74
C VAL A 101 -5.34 34.45 2.78
N PRO A 102 -4.79 34.10 1.59
CA PRO A 102 -5.45 33.15 0.69
C PRO A 102 -5.76 31.82 1.41
N PRO A 103 -6.92 31.18 1.12
CA PRO A 103 -7.27 29.88 1.69
C PRO A 103 -6.17 28.84 1.54
N GLU A 104 -5.44 28.85 0.42
CA GLU A 104 -4.34 27.94 0.15
C GLU A 104 -3.18 28.12 1.15
N LEU A 105 -2.85 29.36 1.53
CA LEU A 105 -1.83 29.60 2.55
C LEU A 105 -2.35 29.20 3.93
N HIS A 106 -3.60 29.57 4.23
CA HIS A 106 -4.25 29.22 5.50
C HIS A 106 -4.18 27.71 5.75
N ILE A 107 -4.62 26.88 4.80
CA ILE A 107 -4.54 25.41 4.89
C ILE A 107 -3.09 24.93 4.99
N THR A 108 -2.15 25.57 4.30
CA THR A 108 -0.72 25.17 4.35
C THR A 108 -0.12 25.41 5.75
N LEU A 109 -0.55 26.47 6.42
CA LEU A 109 -0.02 26.89 7.72
C LEU A 109 -0.80 26.31 8.93
N ASP A 110 -2.07 25.97 8.77
CA ASP A 110 -2.98 25.57 9.86
C ASP A 110 -2.42 24.46 10.75
N ASP A 111 -1.74 23.48 10.15
CA ASP A 111 -1.16 22.34 10.86
C ASP A 111 0.23 22.61 11.51
N LEU A 112 0.74 23.85 11.47
CA LEU A 112 2.09 24.18 11.95
C LEU A 112 2.16 24.38 13.47
N GLU A 113 2.12 23.28 14.21
CA GLU A 113 2.39 23.26 15.66
C GLU A 113 3.89 23.10 15.95
N THR A 114 4.72 24.06 15.52
CA THR A 114 6.18 24.04 15.75
C THR A 114 6.66 25.29 16.47
N ARG A 115 7.72 25.14 17.27
CA ARG A 115 8.41 26.26 17.95
C ARG A 115 9.43 26.95 17.04
N TYR A 116 9.99 26.23 16.08
CA TYR A 116 11.05 26.72 15.21
C TYR A 116 10.76 26.40 13.75
N VAL A 117 11.14 27.32 12.88
CA VAL A 117 11.08 27.15 11.43
C VAL A 117 12.41 27.55 10.80
N VAL A 118 12.69 26.99 9.63
CA VAL A 118 13.73 27.44 8.72
C VAL A 118 13.07 28.15 7.54
N TYR A 119 13.59 29.32 7.18
CA TYR A 119 13.15 30.06 6.00
C TYR A 119 14.33 30.85 5.43
N GLU A 120 14.51 30.81 4.11
CA GLU A 120 15.65 31.36 3.38
C GLU A 120 17.02 31.04 4.03
N GLY A 121 17.17 29.81 4.53
CA GLY A 121 18.41 29.36 5.18
C GLY A 121 18.72 30.01 6.54
N ALA A 122 17.73 30.59 7.22
CA ALA A 122 17.85 31.10 8.58
C ALA A 122 16.83 30.45 9.53
N TYR A 123 17.17 30.36 10.81
CA TYR A 123 16.24 29.87 11.84
C TYR A 123 15.43 31.00 12.43
N TYR A 124 14.14 30.73 12.61
CA TYR A 124 13.21 31.63 13.29
C TYR A 124 12.50 30.87 14.41
N ARG A 125 12.30 31.56 15.53
CA ARG A 125 11.28 31.20 16.49
C ARG A 125 9.94 31.59 15.89
N TRP A 126 9.06 30.60 15.82
CA TRP A 126 7.78 30.69 15.15
C TRP A 126 6.65 30.73 16.16
N ASN A 127 5.70 31.61 15.92
CA ASN A 127 4.41 31.61 16.59
C ASN A 127 3.34 31.92 15.56
N LEU A 128 2.36 31.03 15.43
CA LEU A 128 1.27 31.16 14.49
C LEU A 128 -0.05 31.12 15.26
N THR A 129 -0.91 32.08 15.00
CA THR A 129 -2.30 32.06 15.44
C THR A 129 -3.18 32.06 14.20
N VAL A 130 -4.00 31.03 14.07
CA VAL A 130 -4.97 30.87 12.99
C VAL A 130 -6.37 31.04 13.57
N SER A 131 -7.24 31.75 12.86
CA SER A 131 -8.65 31.84 13.22
C SER A 131 -9.40 30.63 12.68
N ASP A 132 -10.11 29.89 13.54
CA ASP A 132 -10.93 28.74 13.13
C ASP A 132 -12.11 29.12 12.20
N GLU A 133 -12.58 30.37 12.28
CA GLU A 133 -13.79 30.85 11.58
C GLU A 133 -13.49 31.65 10.30
N THR A 134 -12.24 32.06 10.08
CA THR A 134 -11.85 32.97 8.98
C THR A 134 -10.45 32.65 8.47
N THR A 135 -10.07 33.12 7.28
CA THR A 135 -8.68 32.97 6.79
C THR A 135 -7.71 34.00 7.38
N PHE A 136 -8.01 34.54 8.56
CA PHE A 136 -7.11 35.43 9.27
C PHE A 136 -5.99 34.64 9.95
N VAL A 137 -4.74 35.09 9.77
CA VAL A 137 -3.57 34.54 10.45
C VAL A 137 -2.72 35.65 11.06
N SER A 138 -2.11 35.35 12.19
CA SER A 138 -1.05 36.16 12.81
C SER A 138 0.21 35.31 12.88
N ILE A 139 1.27 35.76 12.22
CA ILE A 139 2.57 35.12 12.12
C ILE A 139 3.58 35.99 12.87
N GLU A 140 4.35 35.40 13.77
CA GLU A 140 5.52 36.03 14.37
C GLU A 140 6.77 35.19 14.05
N MET A 141 7.80 35.86 13.55
CA MET A 141 9.08 35.28 13.16
C MET A 141 10.21 36.06 13.79
N ALA A 142 10.77 35.54 14.88
CA ALA A 142 11.95 36.13 15.51
C ALA A 142 13.19 35.31 15.16
N GLN A 143 14.13 35.90 14.42
CA GLN A 143 15.36 35.20 14.04
C GLN A 143 16.12 34.71 15.28
N VAL A 144 16.62 33.47 15.23
CA VAL A 144 17.36 32.83 16.32
C VAL A 144 18.65 32.20 15.80
N THR A 145 19.64 32.09 16.67
CA THR A 145 20.92 31.46 16.30
C THR A 145 20.79 29.95 16.20
N ALA A 146 21.56 29.34 15.30
CA ALA A 146 21.59 27.89 15.11
C ALA A 146 21.93 27.13 16.42
N THR A 147 22.83 27.66 17.24
CA THR A 147 23.17 27.08 18.56
C THR A 147 21.96 27.01 19.48
N THR A 148 21.16 28.08 19.56
CA THR A 148 19.95 28.11 20.39
C THR A 148 18.94 27.05 19.96
N VAL A 149 18.77 26.87 18.65
CA VAL A 149 17.85 25.86 18.11
C VAL A 149 18.36 24.46 18.39
N LEU A 150 19.61 24.18 18.02
CA LEU A 150 20.23 22.85 18.22
C LEU A 150 20.23 22.44 19.70
N ASP A 151 20.56 23.35 20.63
CA ASP A 151 20.50 23.05 22.06
C ASP A 151 19.07 22.80 22.56
N SER A 152 18.06 23.40 21.94
CA SER A 152 16.67 23.19 22.32
C SER A 152 16.09 21.87 21.80
N VAL A 153 16.52 21.39 20.62
CA VAL A 153 15.93 20.21 19.96
C VAL A 153 16.79 18.95 20.09
N ALA A 154 18.08 19.10 20.41
CA ALA A 154 18.99 17.96 20.46
C ALA A 154 18.70 17.05 21.65
N THR A 155 18.65 15.75 21.38
CA THR A 155 18.63 14.71 22.41
C THR A 155 20.05 14.32 22.78
N ALA A 156 20.35 14.21 24.08
CA ALA A 156 21.67 13.75 24.53
C ALA A 156 21.94 12.31 24.06
N TYR A 157 23.18 12.01 23.67
CA TYR A 157 23.58 10.70 23.17
C TYR A 157 23.15 9.55 24.10
N ASP A 158 23.29 9.72 25.42
CA ASP A 158 22.94 8.66 26.38
C ASP A 158 21.44 8.35 26.43
N ALA A 159 20.59 9.34 26.15
CA ALA A 159 19.14 9.20 26.02
C ALA A 159 18.70 8.76 24.62
N ALA A 160 19.61 8.73 23.64
CA ALA A 160 19.28 8.36 22.28
C ALA A 160 18.89 6.87 22.16
N PRO A 161 17.97 6.53 21.24
CA PRO A 161 17.62 5.14 20.94
C PRO A 161 18.83 4.32 20.47
N PRO A 162 18.86 3.00 20.71
CA PRO A 162 19.99 2.15 20.34
C PRO A 162 20.39 2.25 18.87
N LYS A 163 19.42 2.32 17.95
CA LYS A 163 19.70 2.43 16.52
C LYS A 163 20.28 3.79 16.12
N ALA A 164 19.85 4.88 16.76
CA ALA A 164 20.43 6.20 16.56
C ALA A 164 21.89 6.23 17.07
N LYS A 165 22.16 5.62 18.23
CA LYS A 165 23.52 5.42 18.76
C LYS A 165 24.40 4.66 17.76
N SER A 166 23.91 3.53 17.22
CA SER A 166 24.62 2.78 16.19
C SER A 166 24.90 3.62 14.94
N ALA A 167 23.93 4.43 14.49
CA ALA A 167 24.12 5.31 13.34
C ALA A 167 25.23 6.33 13.60
N ILE A 168 25.26 6.95 14.78
CA ILE A 168 26.28 7.93 15.18
C ILE A 168 27.66 7.27 15.28
N GLN A 169 27.76 6.07 15.83
CA GLN A 169 29.02 5.35 15.99
C GLN A 169 29.61 4.84 14.66
N SER A 170 28.76 4.36 13.77
CA SER A 170 29.18 3.70 12.51
C SER A 170 29.06 4.60 11.27
N GLY A 171 28.48 5.79 11.42
CA GLY A 171 28.17 6.74 10.35
C GLY A 171 26.85 6.46 9.61
N SER A 172 26.38 5.20 9.59
CA SER A 172 25.09 4.86 9.00
C SER A 172 24.52 3.56 9.55
N VAL A 173 23.19 3.45 9.59
CA VAL A 173 22.50 2.21 9.98
C VAL A 173 21.32 1.96 9.06
N THR A 174 21.04 0.69 8.80
CA THR A 174 19.89 0.26 8.00
C THR A 174 18.84 -0.32 8.94
N GLY A 175 17.59 0.13 8.81
CA GLY A 175 16.50 -0.40 9.62
C GLY A 175 15.17 0.32 9.42
N TRP A 176 14.07 -0.40 9.61
CA TRP A 176 12.70 0.12 9.47
C TRP A 176 12.21 1.08 10.58
N ASN A 177 12.93 1.20 11.71
CA ASN A 177 12.56 2.03 12.88
C ASN A 177 13.77 2.77 13.45
N VAL A 178 14.46 3.57 12.65
CA VAL A 178 15.47 4.50 13.17
C VAL A 178 14.77 5.81 13.44
N GLU A 179 14.80 6.25 14.70
CA GLU A 179 14.24 7.52 15.09
C GLU A 179 15.09 8.65 14.49
N ARG A 180 14.43 9.56 13.79
CA ARG A 180 15.07 10.75 13.24
C ARG A 180 15.23 11.76 14.34
N GLY A 181 16.32 12.51 14.31
CA GLY A 181 16.49 13.59 15.25
C GLY A 181 17.87 14.21 15.20
N ILE A 182 18.01 15.26 16.00
CA ILE A 182 19.30 15.85 16.31
C ILE A 182 19.79 15.22 17.61
N TYR A 183 21.01 14.71 17.60
CA TYR A 183 21.62 14.07 18.75
C TYR A 183 22.94 14.74 19.10
N ARG A 184 23.18 14.96 20.39
CA ARG A 184 24.42 15.60 20.86
C ARG A 184 25.33 14.56 21.51
N GLN A 185 26.55 14.43 20.98
CA GLN A 185 27.62 13.63 21.58
C GLN A 185 28.81 14.56 21.88
N GLY A 186 29.02 14.87 23.15
CA GLY A 186 30.02 15.87 23.56
C GLY A 186 29.69 17.27 23.03
N GLN A 187 30.57 17.82 22.19
CA GLN A 187 30.42 19.13 21.57
C GLN A 187 29.91 19.08 20.13
N THR A 188 29.63 17.89 19.60
CA THR A 188 29.20 17.70 18.21
C THR A 188 27.72 17.33 18.16
N TYR A 189 26.98 17.98 17.25
CA TYR A 189 25.61 17.61 16.92
C TYR A 189 25.62 16.68 15.71
N TYR A 190 24.78 15.66 15.75
CA TYR A 190 24.57 14.71 14.66
C TYR A 190 23.12 14.75 14.22
N ALA A 191 22.89 15.08 12.96
CA ALA A 191 21.60 14.90 12.32
C ALA A 191 21.50 13.44 11.85
N VAL A 192 20.62 12.67 12.50
CA VAL A 192 20.27 11.32 12.06
C VAL A 192 19.00 11.41 11.25
N ALA A 193 19.15 11.22 9.96
CA ALA A 193 18.04 11.28 9.01
C ALA A 193 18.20 10.18 7.96
N PRO A 194 17.12 9.81 7.26
CA PRO A 194 17.22 8.92 6.11
C PRO A 194 18.14 9.51 5.07
N ARG A 195 18.85 8.65 4.35
CA ARG A 195 19.73 9.08 3.25
C ARG A 195 18.98 9.82 2.14
N SER A 196 17.70 9.52 1.95
CA SER A 196 16.84 10.15 0.93
C SER A 196 15.36 10.03 1.31
N GLU A 197 14.61 11.11 1.13
CA GLU A 197 13.15 11.15 1.33
C GLU A 197 12.38 10.21 0.40
N THR A 198 12.83 10.15 -0.86
CA THR A 198 12.26 9.27 -1.88
C THR A 198 12.40 7.80 -1.52
N ALA A 199 13.39 7.42 -0.70
CA ALA A 199 13.49 6.07 -0.18
C ALA A 199 12.35 5.76 0.80
N ILE A 200 11.95 6.66 1.69
CA ILE A 200 10.83 6.38 2.61
C ILE A 200 9.52 6.30 1.84
N ALA A 201 9.26 7.28 0.95
CA ALA A 201 8.06 7.27 0.12
C ALA A 201 7.99 6.00 -0.74
N GLY A 202 9.09 5.61 -1.39
CA GLY A 202 9.18 4.39 -2.18
C GLY A 202 8.94 3.12 -1.36
N LYS A 203 9.44 3.05 -0.13
CA LYS A 203 9.22 1.89 0.77
C LYS A 203 7.82 1.85 1.38
N ILE A 204 7.18 3.00 1.62
CA ILE A 204 5.76 3.06 2.01
C ILE A 204 4.89 2.56 0.86
N ILE A 205 5.15 3.01 -0.37
CA ILE A 205 4.45 2.54 -1.57
C ILE A 205 4.68 1.05 -1.77
N SER A 206 5.92 0.55 -1.61
CA SER A 206 6.20 -0.88 -1.77
C SER A 206 5.53 -1.72 -0.67
N GLY A 207 5.54 -1.26 0.57
CA GLY A 207 4.84 -1.90 1.69
C GLY A 207 3.33 -1.95 1.48
N PHE A 208 2.72 -0.85 1.05
CA PHE A 208 1.30 -0.78 0.67
C PHE A 208 0.97 -1.69 -0.51
N LEU A 209 1.80 -1.66 -1.56
CA LEU A 209 1.62 -2.49 -2.74
C LEU A 209 1.75 -3.98 -2.38
N GLY A 210 2.71 -4.35 -1.55
CA GLY A 210 2.86 -5.70 -1.01
C GLY A 210 1.63 -6.13 -0.19
N TYR A 211 1.13 -5.23 0.67
CA TYR A 211 -0.06 -5.47 1.50
C TYR A 211 -1.31 -5.71 0.64
N ALA A 212 -1.50 -4.91 -0.40
CA ALA A 212 -2.64 -5.02 -1.32
C ALA A 212 -2.51 -6.22 -2.28
N LEU A 213 -1.31 -6.53 -2.76
CA LEU A 213 -1.07 -7.63 -3.72
C LEU A 213 -1.12 -9.01 -3.08
N THR A 214 -0.84 -9.14 -1.79
CA THR A 214 -0.83 -10.45 -1.12
C THR A 214 -2.19 -11.15 -1.14
N PRO A 215 -3.31 -10.49 -0.78
CA PRO A 215 -4.64 -11.05 -0.97
C PRO A 215 -5.01 -11.30 -2.43
N VAL A 216 -4.52 -10.47 -3.36
CA VAL A 216 -4.74 -10.65 -4.81
C VAL A 216 -4.12 -11.95 -5.30
N GLY A 217 -2.86 -12.20 -4.92
CA GLY A 217 -2.18 -13.45 -5.23
C GLY A 217 -2.94 -14.67 -4.71
N ARG A 218 -3.42 -14.62 -3.47
CA ARG A 218 -4.22 -15.69 -2.85
C ARG A 218 -5.55 -15.92 -3.57
N GLY A 219 -6.20 -14.85 -4.03
CA GLY A 219 -7.38 -14.93 -4.89
C GLY A 219 -7.09 -15.67 -6.21
N TYR A 220 -5.97 -15.38 -6.86
CA TYR A 220 -5.56 -16.07 -8.09
C TYR A 220 -5.22 -17.54 -7.86
N VAL A 221 -4.53 -17.88 -6.76
CA VAL A 221 -4.28 -19.28 -6.37
C VAL A 221 -5.60 -20.03 -6.21
N ALA A 222 -6.57 -19.45 -5.50
CA ALA A 222 -7.87 -20.09 -5.29
C ALA A 222 -8.62 -20.34 -6.61
N VAL A 223 -8.61 -19.37 -7.51
CA VAL A 223 -9.22 -19.51 -8.85
C VAL A 223 -8.54 -20.61 -9.66
N ALA A 224 -7.21 -20.61 -9.68
CA ALA A 224 -6.43 -21.61 -10.42
C ALA A 224 -6.68 -23.03 -9.88
N LEU A 225 -6.63 -23.22 -8.56
CA LEU A 225 -6.91 -24.50 -7.91
C LEU A 225 -8.34 -24.98 -8.17
N GLY A 226 -9.32 -24.08 -8.08
CA GLY A 226 -10.72 -24.40 -8.38
C GLY A 226 -10.92 -24.85 -9.84
N LEU A 227 -10.31 -24.14 -10.79
CA LEU A 227 -10.35 -24.50 -12.21
C LEU A 227 -9.64 -25.83 -12.50
N LEU A 228 -8.46 -26.05 -11.91
CA LEU A 228 -7.74 -27.33 -12.02
C LEU A 228 -8.57 -28.48 -11.46
N ALA A 229 -9.20 -28.31 -10.31
CA ALA A 229 -10.03 -29.35 -9.69
C ALA A 229 -11.22 -29.74 -10.59
N TYR A 230 -11.91 -28.76 -11.18
CA TYR A 230 -13.02 -29.04 -12.11
C TYR A 230 -12.56 -29.70 -13.40
N ARG A 231 -11.40 -29.30 -13.92
CA ARG A 231 -10.81 -29.88 -15.12
C ARG A 231 -10.32 -31.31 -14.89
N TYR A 232 -9.70 -31.58 -13.74
CA TYR A 232 -9.29 -32.93 -13.35
C TYR A 232 -10.48 -33.86 -13.22
N ARG A 233 -11.59 -33.39 -12.60
CA ARG A 233 -12.82 -34.18 -12.46
C ARG A 233 -13.58 -34.38 -13.77
N ASN A 234 -13.46 -33.46 -14.73
CA ASN A 234 -14.20 -33.51 -16.00
C ASN A 234 -13.30 -33.08 -17.17
N PRO A 235 -12.34 -33.93 -17.60
CA PRO A 235 -11.31 -33.54 -18.58
C PRO A 235 -11.87 -33.26 -19.98
N LEU A 236 -13.04 -33.80 -20.29
CA LEU A 236 -13.70 -33.68 -21.59
C LEU A 236 -14.62 -32.44 -21.71
N ILE A 237 -14.88 -31.73 -20.61
CA ILE A 237 -15.78 -30.57 -20.62
C ILE A 237 -14.97 -29.29 -20.83
N ASP A 238 -15.13 -28.69 -22.01
CA ASP A 238 -14.44 -27.46 -22.38
C ASP A 238 -14.78 -26.24 -21.52
N ARG A 239 -16.04 -26.16 -21.05
CA ARG A 239 -16.57 -25.02 -20.27
C ARG A 239 -17.26 -25.51 -19.00
N PRO A 240 -16.50 -25.83 -17.94
CA PRO A 240 -17.04 -26.48 -16.76
C PRO A 240 -17.77 -25.52 -15.80
N LEU A 241 -17.63 -24.20 -15.95
CA LEU A 241 -18.12 -23.24 -14.96
C LEU A 241 -19.58 -22.83 -15.20
N THR A 242 -20.49 -23.38 -14.38
CA THR A 242 -21.80 -22.79 -14.14
C THR A 242 -21.70 -21.71 -13.06
N VAL A 243 -22.74 -20.88 -12.88
CA VAL A 243 -22.77 -19.86 -11.81
C VAL A 243 -22.51 -20.48 -10.43
N GLN A 244 -23.10 -21.65 -10.16
CA GLN A 244 -22.90 -22.36 -8.89
C GLN A 244 -21.46 -22.85 -8.72
N ARG A 245 -20.86 -23.41 -9.79
CA ARG A 245 -19.46 -23.86 -9.75
C ARG A 245 -18.50 -22.69 -9.61
N SER A 246 -18.77 -21.55 -10.27
CA SER A 246 -17.96 -20.35 -10.10
C SER A 246 -18.07 -19.77 -8.68
N LEU A 247 -19.24 -19.87 -8.03
CA LEU A 247 -19.39 -19.49 -6.62
C LEU A 247 -18.54 -20.40 -5.71
N SER A 248 -18.50 -21.71 -5.97
CA SER A 248 -17.61 -22.62 -5.25
C SER A 248 -16.14 -22.28 -5.46
N VAL A 249 -15.73 -21.91 -6.68
CA VAL A 249 -14.35 -21.45 -6.95
C VAL A 249 -14.04 -20.17 -6.20
N ALA A 250 -14.93 -19.16 -6.24
CA ALA A 250 -14.73 -17.91 -5.52
C ALA A 250 -14.66 -18.12 -4.01
N ALA A 251 -15.53 -18.98 -3.46
CA ALA A 251 -15.55 -19.32 -2.03
C ALA A 251 -14.25 -19.99 -1.55
N MET A 252 -13.51 -20.69 -2.42
CA MET A 252 -12.18 -21.24 -2.09
C MET A 252 -11.14 -20.18 -1.77
N ALA A 253 -11.35 -18.93 -2.14
CA ALA A 253 -10.46 -17.83 -1.76
C ALA A 253 -10.36 -17.66 -0.24
N VAL A 254 -11.45 -17.91 0.49
CA VAL A 254 -11.48 -17.77 1.95
C VAL A 254 -10.53 -18.77 2.64
N PRO A 255 -10.67 -20.10 2.47
CA PRO A 255 -9.77 -21.05 3.10
C PRO A 255 -8.33 -20.96 2.56
N VAL A 256 -8.13 -20.70 1.26
CA VAL A 256 -6.77 -20.52 0.70
C VAL A 256 -6.09 -19.32 1.35
N ALA A 257 -6.79 -18.19 1.45
CA ALA A 257 -6.24 -17.01 2.07
C ALA A 257 -6.02 -17.17 3.57
N PHE A 258 -6.93 -17.87 4.26
CA PHE A 258 -6.81 -18.17 5.69
C PHE A 258 -5.59 -19.04 5.98
N ILE A 259 -5.36 -20.11 5.20
CA ILE A 259 -4.15 -20.95 5.31
C ILE A 259 -2.91 -20.12 5.00
N GLY A 260 -2.95 -19.29 3.95
CA GLY A 260 -1.86 -18.38 3.64
C GLY A 260 -1.54 -17.43 4.80
N THR A 261 -2.56 -16.85 5.44
CA THR A 261 -2.38 -16.01 6.63
C THR A 261 -1.79 -16.82 7.78
N LEU A 262 -2.28 -18.04 8.05
CA LEU A 262 -1.74 -18.90 9.12
C LEU A 262 -0.26 -19.24 8.94
N VAL A 263 0.14 -19.60 7.71
CA VAL A 263 1.50 -20.07 7.45
C VAL A 263 2.50 -18.92 7.40
N PHE A 264 2.07 -17.75 6.93
CA PHE A 264 3.00 -16.67 6.59
C PHE A 264 2.81 -15.40 7.42
N GLU A 265 1.66 -15.14 8.04
CA GLU A 265 1.43 -13.89 8.76
C GLU A 265 1.29 -14.14 10.27
N SER A 266 2.26 -13.65 11.05
CA SER A 266 2.19 -13.62 12.51
C SER A 266 1.91 -12.20 13.01
N GLY A 267 0.88 -12.01 13.84
CA GLY A 267 0.83 -10.87 14.76
C GLY A 267 -0.41 -9.96 14.73
N SER A 268 -1.35 -10.10 13.77
CA SER A 268 -2.57 -9.28 13.81
C SER A 268 -3.84 -10.06 13.43
N TRP A 269 -4.79 -10.12 14.38
CA TRP A 269 -6.09 -10.77 14.24
C TRP A 269 -6.93 -10.21 13.08
N SER A 270 -6.79 -8.93 12.76
CA SER A 270 -7.55 -8.30 11.68
C SER A 270 -7.19 -8.87 10.30
N ARG A 271 -5.96 -9.37 10.10
CA ARG A 271 -5.50 -9.96 8.83
C ARG A 271 -6.20 -11.27 8.50
N PHE A 272 -6.72 -11.98 9.51
CA PHE A 272 -7.54 -13.17 9.31
C PHE A 272 -8.94 -12.84 8.78
N VAL A 273 -9.35 -11.57 8.81
CA VAL A 273 -10.61 -11.10 8.24
C VAL A 273 -10.35 -10.35 6.93
N THR A 274 -9.49 -9.34 6.95
CA THR A 274 -9.26 -8.46 5.79
C THR A 274 -8.59 -9.18 4.62
N GLY A 275 -7.65 -10.09 4.89
CA GLY A 275 -6.97 -10.89 3.87
C GLY A 275 -7.93 -11.80 3.09
N PRO A 276 -8.67 -12.70 3.76
CA PRO A 276 -9.66 -13.55 3.10
C PRO A 276 -10.77 -12.80 2.37
N MET A 277 -11.25 -11.69 2.92
CA MET A 277 -12.27 -10.88 2.26
C MET A 277 -11.73 -10.21 0.99
N SER A 278 -10.52 -9.69 1.02
CA SER A 278 -9.88 -9.10 -0.17
C SER A 278 -9.62 -10.15 -1.26
N ALA A 279 -9.16 -11.34 -0.87
CA ALA A 279 -8.99 -12.46 -1.80
C ALA A 279 -10.32 -12.92 -2.41
N LEU A 280 -11.40 -12.88 -1.63
CA LEU A 280 -12.76 -13.19 -2.10
C LEU A 280 -13.24 -12.19 -3.15
N VAL A 281 -12.99 -10.88 -2.99
CA VAL A 281 -13.33 -9.87 -4.03
C VAL A 281 -12.67 -10.22 -5.35
N VAL A 282 -11.37 -10.54 -5.31
CA VAL A 282 -10.59 -10.87 -6.50
C VAL A 282 -11.13 -12.14 -7.17
N ALA A 283 -11.35 -13.20 -6.39
CA ALA A 283 -11.85 -14.47 -6.92
C ALA A 283 -13.31 -14.38 -7.42
N SER A 284 -14.10 -13.46 -6.87
CA SER A 284 -15.47 -13.16 -7.33
C SER A 284 -15.51 -12.66 -8.77
N GLY A 285 -14.38 -12.18 -9.31
CA GLY A 285 -14.22 -11.89 -10.74
C GLY A 285 -14.61 -13.07 -11.64
N VAL A 286 -14.34 -14.32 -11.24
CA VAL A 286 -14.75 -15.51 -12.03
C VAL A 286 -16.26 -15.60 -12.17
N VAL A 287 -17.00 -15.34 -11.09
CA VAL A 287 -18.47 -15.35 -11.09
C VAL A 287 -19.00 -14.22 -11.98
N ALA A 288 -18.42 -13.02 -11.84
CA ALA A 288 -18.72 -11.89 -12.69
C ALA A 288 -18.51 -12.23 -14.18
N GLY A 289 -17.40 -12.89 -14.53
CA GLY A 289 -17.11 -13.35 -15.89
C GLY A 289 -18.14 -14.32 -16.44
N VAL A 290 -18.60 -15.29 -15.63
CA VAL A 290 -19.69 -16.21 -16.04
C VAL A 290 -21.00 -15.45 -16.26
N LEU A 291 -21.33 -14.48 -15.40
CA LEU A 291 -22.54 -13.66 -15.53
C LEU A 291 -22.49 -12.75 -16.76
N VAL A 292 -21.33 -12.15 -17.05
CA VAL A 292 -21.07 -11.37 -18.28
C VAL A 292 -21.22 -12.27 -19.50
N HIS A 293 -20.63 -13.47 -19.49
CA HIS A 293 -20.76 -14.43 -20.58
C HIS A 293 -22.23 -14.80 -20.86
N GLN A 294 -23.04 -14.93 -19.80
CA GLN A 294 -24.47 -15.20 -19.89
C GLN A 294 -25.34 -13.95 -20.12
N ARG A 295 -24.74 -12.76 -20.24
CA ARG A 295 -25.42 -11.45 -20.39
C ARG A 295 -26.42 -11.14 -19.26
N ARG A 296 -26.14 -11.57 -18.02
CA ARG A 296 -27.01 -11.39 -16.85
C ARG A 296 -26.66 -10.13 -16.06
N TRP A 297 -26.84 -8.96 -16.67
CA TRP A 297 -26.43 -7.67 -16.12
C TRP A 297 -27.02 -7.33 -14.74
N LEU A 298 -28.30 -7.61 -14.50
CA LEU A 298 -28.93 -7.39 -13.19
C LEU A 298 -28.32 -8.27 -12.09
N ALA A 299 -28.04 -9.54 -12.40
CA ALA A 299 -27.41 -10.45 -11.45
C ALA A 299 -25.94 -10.06 -11.19
N LEU A 300 -25.25 -9.52 -12.19
CA LEU A 300 -23.90 -8.98 -12.06
C LEU A 300 -23.86 -7.78 -11.10
N LEU A 301 -24.74 -6.80 -11.29
CA LEU A 301 -24.85 -5.64 -10.41
C LEU A 301 -25.17 -6.06 -8.98
N GLY A 302 -26.17 -6.93 -8.80
CA GLY A 302 -26.56 -7.44 -7.48
C GLY A 302 -25.43 -8.21 -6.79
N PHE A 303 -24.72 -9.08 -7.53
CA PHE A 303 -23.61 -9.86 -6.97
C PHE A 303 -22.41 -8.97 -6.60
N THR A 304 -22.06 -8.01 -7.46
CA THR A 304 -20.94 -7.08 -7.19
C THR A 304 -21.25 -6.21 -5.97
N GLY A 305 -22.47 -5.70 -5.87
CA GLY A 305 -22.94 -4.95 -4.71
C GLY A 305 -22.93 -5.79 -3.43
N LEU A 306 -23.36 -7.05 -3.49
CA LEU A 306 -23.32 -7.99 -2.37
C LEU A 306 -21.88 -8.21 -1.87
N VAL A 307 -20.95 -8.50 -2.77
CA VAL A 307 -19.54 -8.73 -2.43
C VAL A 307 -18.92 -7.48 -1.81
N ALA A 308 -19.18 -6.30 -2.39
CA ALA A 308 -18.71 -5.04 -1.86
C ALA A 308 -19.25 -4.77 -0.44
N ALA A 309 -20.56 -4.94 -0.23
CA ALA A 309 -21.18 -4.76 1.07
C ALA A 309 -20.62 -5.74 2.11
N LEU A 310 -20.40 -7.00 1.74
CA LEU A 310 -19.84 -8.03 2.61
C LEU A 310 -18.41 -7.67 3.03
N VAL A 311 -17.56 -7.23 2.10
CA VAL A 311 -16.16 -6.93 2.38
C VAL A 311 -16.01 -5.66 3.21
N VAL A 312 -16.75 -4.60 2.87
CA VAL A 312 -16.77 -3.36 3.66
C VAL A 312 -17.35 -3.64 5.04
N GLY A 313 -18.47 -4.36 5.14
CA GLY A 313 -19.10 -4.73 6.41
C GLY A 313 -18.16 -5.55 7.30
N ALA A 314 -17.50 -6.58 6.76
CA ALA A 314 -16.55 -7.38 7.50
C ALA A 314 -15.32 -6.56 7.96
N SER A 315 -14.85 -5.63 7.13
CA SER A 315 -13.73 -4.74 7.47
C SER A 315 -14.12 -3.74 8.57
N VAL A 316 -15.34 -3.17 8.51
CA VAL A 316 -15.88 -2.30 9.55
C VAL A 316 -16.06 -3.05 10.87
N LEU A 317 -16.55 -4.29 10.83
CA LEU A 317 -16.68 -5.12 12.04
C LEU A 317 -15.31 -5.44 12.67
N ALA A 318 -14.27 -5.63 11.86
CA ALA A 318 -12.94 -5.97 12.36
C ALA A 318 -12.12 -4.76 12.84
N LEU A 319 -12.32 -3.58 12.25
CA LEU A 319 -11.43 -2.42 12.41
C LEU A 319 -12.16 -1.10 12.73
N GLY A 320 -13.49 -1.12 12.92
CA GLY A 320 -14.31 0.07 13.14
C GLY A 320 -14.39 0.97 11.90
N VAL A 321 -14.46 2.29 12.12
CA VAL A 321 -14.62 3.29 11.04
C VAL A 321 -13.45 3.24 10.04
N ILE A 322 -12.22 3.05 10.52
CA ILE A 322 -11.02 2.89 9.68
C ILE A 322 -11.16 1.68 8.75
N GLY A 323 -11.85 0.63 9.22
CA GLY A 323 -12.19 -0.54 8.43
C GLY A 323 -13.07 -0.24 7.21
N GLY A 324 -13.90 0.80 7.25
CA GLY A 324 -14.70 1.23 6.12
C GLY A 324 -13.85 1.75 4.96
N LEU A 325 -12.85 2.60 5.27
CA LEU A 325 -11.91 3.14 4.29
C LEU A 325 -11.04 2.02 3.68
N LEU A 326 -10.47 1.17 4.52
CA LEU A 326 -9.65 0.05 4.09
C LEU A 326 -10.45 -0.99 3.30
N GLY A 327 -11.70 -1.25 3.71
CA GLY A 327 -12.61 -2.15 3.01
C GLY A 327 -13.00 -1.59 1.63
N GLY A 328 -13.28 -0.29 1.52
CA GLY A 328 -13.55 0.36 0.25
C GLY A 328 -12.37 0.29 -0.71
N LEU A 329 -11.16 0.54 -0.20
CA LEU A 329 -9.91 0.40 -0.95
C LEU A 329 -9.67 -1.04 -1.41
N ALA A 330 -9.91 -2.03 -0.53
CA ALA A 330 -9.81 -3.44 -0.87
C ALA A 330 -10.80 -3.86 -1.97
N VAL A 331 -12.04 -3.34 -1.94
CA VAL A 331 -13.01 -3.55 -3.01
C VAL A 331 -12.51 -2.94 -4.32
N PHE A 332 -12.01 -1.70 -4.30
CA PHE A 332 -11.50 -1.03 -5.49
C PHE A 332 -10.33 -1.79 -6.14
N VAL A 333 -9.30 -2.13 -5.36
CA VAL A 333 -8.15 -2.91 -5.84
C VAL A 333 -8.59 -4.31 -6.29
N GLY A 334 -9.49 -4.95 -5.53
CA GLY A 334 -10.01 -6.27 -5.86
C GLY A 334 -10.82 -6.31 -7.16
N LEU A 335 -11.56 -5.24 -7.48
CA LEU A 335 -12.28 -5.12 -8.75
C LEU A 335 -11.33 -4.91 -9.94
N LEU A 336 -10.32 -4.05 -9.79
CA LEU A 336 -9.29 -3.83 -10.83
C LEU A 336 -8.52 -5.11 -11.14
N THR A 337 -8.06 -5.81 -10.10
CA THR A 337 -7.29 -7.05 -10.24
C THR A 337 -8.19 -8.25 -10.57
N GLY A 338 -9.48 -8.18 -10.23
CA GLY A 338 -10.52 -9.16 -10.56
C GLY A 338 -10.85 -9.27 -12.05
N VAL A 339 -10.38 -8.34 -12.88
CA VAL A 339 -10.50 -8.40 -14.35
C VAL A 339 -9.82 -9.66 -14.92
N ILE A 340 -8.71 -10.10 -14.32
CA ILE A 340 -8.03 -11.34 -14.75
C ILE A 340 -8.94 -12.56 -14.49
N PRO A 341 -9.38 -12.84 -13.24
CA PRO A 341 -10.38 -13.87 -12.96
C PRO A 341 -11.67 -13.76 -13.78
N LEU A 342 -12.11 -12.55 -14.10
CA LEU A 342 -13.25 -12.30 -14.99
C LEU A 342 -13.02 -12.87 -16.40
N GLY A 343 -11.83 -12.67 -16.96
CA GLY A 343 -11.43 -13.30 -18.23
C GLY A 343 -11.54 -14.83 -18.18
N TYR A 344 -11.11 -15.45 -17.08
CA TYR A 344 -11.28 -16.90 -16.85
C TYR A 344 -12.76 -17.28 -16.74
N GLY A 345 -13.58 -16.51 -16.04
CA GLY A 345 -15.03 -16.72 -15.97
C GLY A 345 -15.71 -16.70 -17.34
N ILE A 346 -15.30 -15.78 -18.22
CA ILE A 346 -15.80 -15.71 -19.61
C ILE A 346 -15.32 -16.91 -20.43
N ALA A 347 -14.03 -17.26 -20.35
CA ALA A 347 -13.44 -18.31 -21.17
C ALA A 347 -13.94 -19.72 -20.81
N PHE A 348 -14.19 -19.98 -19.53
CA PHE A 348 -14.62 -21.29 -19.02
C PHE A 348 -16.11 -21.37 -18.67
N GLY A 349 -16.86 -20.27 -18.87
CA GLY A 349 -18.28 -20.15 -18.54
C GLY A 349 -19.19 -20.99 -19.44
N ALA A 350 -20.02 -21.84 -18.82
CA ALA A 350 -21.03 -22.62 -19.50
C ALA A 350 -22.12 -21.72 -20.08
N HIS A 351 -22.63 -22.10 -21.26
CA HIS A 351 -23.78 -21.43 -21.86
C HIS A 351 -25.01 -21.61 -20.97
N ARG A 352 -25.94 -20.66 -21.07
CA ARG A 352 -27.22 -20.75 -20.36
C ARG A 352 -27.98 -21.98 -20.87
N SER A 353 -28.20 -22.97 -20.00
CA SER A 353 -29.20 -24.00 -20.28
C SER A 353 -30.56 -23.31 -20.36
N ARG A 354 -31.14 -23.26 -21.57
CA ARG A 354 -32.56 -23.00 -21.73
C ARG A 354 -33.27 -24.15 -21.02
N LYS A 355 -34.04 -23.87 -19.96
CA LYS A 355 -35.09 -24.81 -19.59
C LYS A 355 -35.99 -24.90 -20.82
N THR A 356 -35.95 -26.03 -21.52
CA THR A 356 -37.05 -26.47 -22.37
C THR A 356 -38.25 -26.56 -21.45
N ASN A 357 -39.15 -25.57 -21.53
CA ASN A 357 -40.51 -25.79 -21.10
C ASN A 357 -41.01 -26.96 -21.92
N GLY A 358 -41.22 -28.11 -21.26
CA GLY A 358 -42.03 -29.17 -21.83
C GLY A 358 -43.45 -28.65 -21.84
N ASP A 359 -43.94 -28.30 -23.02
CA ASP A 359 -45.36 -28.44 -23.32
C ASP A 359 -45.64 -29.94 -23.37
N ALA A 360 -46.44 -30.42 -22.40
CA ALA A 360 -47.27 -31.60 -22.50
C ALA A 360 -48.48 -31.39 -21.59
#